data_AF-A0A533WZX1-F1
#
_entry.id   AF-A0A533WZX1-F1
#
_cell.length_a   1.000
_cell.length_b   1.000
_cell.length_c   1.000
_cell.angle_alpha   90.00
_cell.angle_beta   90.00
_cell.angle_gamma   90.00
#
_symmetry.space_group_name_H-M   'P 1'
#
loop_
_entity.id
_entity.type
_entity.pdbx_description
1 polymer ?
#
loop_
_entity_poly.entity_id
_entity_poly.type
_entity_poly.pdbx_seq_one_letter_code
_entity_poly.pdbx_strand_id
1 'polypeptide(L)' 'MTLMMLPSDANPRGNVFGGVILKHVDLVAGIVAKRHARNTNCVTASVDRV' A
#
# COMPACT_ATOMS: atom_id res chain seq x y z
N MET A 1 3.89 10.79 3.37
CA MET A 1 4.53 9.74 4.20
C MET A 1 5.56 9.07 3.32
N THR A 2 6.78 8.91 3.82
CA THR A 2 7.84 8.16 3.14
C THR A 2 8.22 6.97 4.02
N LEU A 3 8.60 5.86 3.39
CA LEU A 3 8.90 4.58 4.04
C LEU A 3 10.26 4.10 3.54
N MET A 4 11.10 3.62 4.45
CA MET A 4 12.36 2.96 4.11
C MET A 4 12.13 1.45 4.14
N MET A 5 12.51 0.77 3.07
CA MET A 5 12.40 -0.70 2.97
C MET A 5 13.57 -1.33 3.72
N LEU A 6 13.28 -2.39 4.47
CA LEU A 6 14.26 -3.11 5.28
C LEU A 6 14.67 -4.42 4.61
N PRO A 7 15.77 -5.05 5.04
CA PRO A 7 16.18 -6.36 4.53
C PRO A 7 15.08 -7.44 4.65
N SER A 8 14.22 -7.34 5.66
CA SER A 8 13.06 -8.24 5.85
C SER A 8 11.99 -8.10 4.77
N ASP A 9 11.95 -6.97 4.07
CA ASP A 9 10.98 -6.69 3.00
C ASP A 9 11.47 -7.19 1.63
N ALA A 10 12.73 -7.64 1.56
CA ALA A 10 13.37 -8.08 0.35
C ALA A 10 13.47 -9.60 0.27
N ASN A 11 13.43 -10.11 -0.96
CA ASN A 11 13.77 -11.49 -1.24
C ASN A 11 15.30 -11.70 -1.20
N PRO A 12 15.81 -12.94 -1.25
CA PRO A 12 17.26 -13.22 -1.21
C PRO A 12 18.09 -12.58 -2.35
N ARG A 13 17.44 -12.07 -3.42
CA ARG A 13 18.10 -11.33 -4.50
C ARG A 13 18.19 -9.82 -4.22
N GLY A 14 17.70 -9.36 -3.07
CA GLY A 14 17.70 -7.94 -2.68
C GLY A 14 16.54 -7.12 -3.23
N ASN A 15 15.56 -7.75 -3.90
CA ASN A 15 14.40 -7.03 -4.42
C ASN A 15 13.26 -7.03 -3.41
N VAL A 16 12.65 -5.87 -3.19
CA VAL A 16 11.47 -5.75 -2.33
C VAL A 16 10.34 -6.62 -2.88
N PHE A 17 9.67 -7.37 -2.02
CA PHE A 17 8.51 -8.17 -2.41
C PHE A 17 7.38 -7.26 -2.89
N GLY A 18 6.80 -7.58 -4.05
CA GLY A 18 5.67 -6.83 -4.61
C GLY A 18 4.49 -6.70 -3.65
N GLY A 19 4.24 -7.74 -2.83
CA GLY A 19 3.21 -7.69 -1.78
C GLY A 19 3.45 -6.63 -0.70
N VAL A 20 4.72 -6.35 -0.35
CA VAL A 20 5.07 -5.28 0.60
C VAL A 20 4.77 -3.91 -0.01
N ILE A 21 5.13 -3.72 -1.28
CA ILE A 21 4.82 -2.50 -2.02
C ILE A 21 3.30 -2.29 -2.07
N LEU A 22 2.55 -3.32 -2.47
CA LEU A 22 1.10 -3.27 -2.60
C LEU A 22 0.38 -3.00 -1.27
N LYS A 23 0.86 -3.57 -0.16
CA LYS A 23 0.35 -3.27 1.18
C LYS A 23 0.40 -1.77 1.49
N HIS A 24 1.51 -1.12 1.14
CA HIS A 24 1.67 0.31 1.39
C HIS A 24 0.86 1.18 0.41
N VAL A 25 0.72 0.75 -0.84
CA VAL A 25 -0.18 1.39 -1.82
C VAL A 25 -1.62 1.39 -1.31
N ASP A 26 -2.14 0.23 -0.88
CA ASP A 26 -3.51 0.10 -0.36
C ASP A 26 -3.73 0.95 0.91
N LEU A 27 -2.75 0.98 1.82
CA LEU A 27 -2.82 1.82 3.02
C LEU A 27 -2.97 3.30 2.68
N VAL A 28 -2.16 3.81 1.75
CA VAL A 28 -2.24 5.23 1.32
C VAL A 28 -3.55 5.49 0.58
N ALA A 29 -3.98 4.57 -0.30
CA ALA A 29 -5.25 4.67 -1.00
C ALA A 29 -6.43 4.75 -0.02
N GLY A 30 -6.45 3.93 1.04
CA GLY A 30 -7.47 3.98 2.08
C GLY A 30 -7.53 5.32 2.83
N ILE A 31 -6.37 5.91 3.15
CA ILE A 31 -6.31 7.25 3.76
C ILE A 31 -6.89 8.31 2.82
N VAL A 32 -6.53 8.26 1.54
CA VAL A 32 -7.01 9.21 0.53
C VAL A 32 -8.51 9.05 0.31
N ALA A 33 -9.01 7.81 0.19
CA ALA A 33 -10.43 7.50 0.03
C ALA A 33 -11.25 8.02 1.22
N LYS A 34 -10.84 7.72 2.46
CA LYS A 34 -11.49 8.24 3.67
C LYS A 34 -11.54 9.76 3.67
N ARG A 35 -10.43 10.44 3.37
CA ARG A 35 -10.38 11.90 3.31
C ARG A 35 -11.34 12.47 2.26
N HIS A 36 -11.35 11.87 1.06
CA HIS A 36 -12.24 12.29 -0.03
C HIS A 36 -13.72 12.06 0.33
N ALA A 37 -14.02 10.95 0.98
CA ALA A 37 -15.35 10.57 1.45
C ALA A 37 -15.75 11.24 2.79
N ARG A 38 -15.17 12.40 3.12
CA ARG A 38 -15.48 13.18 4.34
C ARG A 38 -15.33 12.37 5.65
N ASN A 39 -14.26 11.58 5.73
CA ASN A 39 -13.92 10.70 6.87
C ASN A 39 -14.95 9.59 7.15
N THR A 40 -15.70 9.13 6.13
CA THR A 40 -16.58 7.96 6.25
C THR A 40 -15.83 6.65 6.00
N ASN A 41 -16.46 5.51 6.32
CA ASN A 41 -15.87 4.20 6.08
C ASN A 41 -15.79 3.90 4.58
N CYS A 42 -14.62 3.45 4.13
CA CYS A 42 -14.37 3.02 2.76
C CYS A 42 -13.70 1.63 2.78
N VAL A 43 -13.89 0.87 1.72
CA VAL A 43 -13.28 -0.45 1.52
C VAL A 43 -12.66 -0.52 0.13
N THR A 44 -11.59 -1.30 -0.01
CA THR A 44 -10.97 -1.57 -1.32
C THR A 44 -11.82 -2.60 -2.06
N ALA A 45 -12.49 -2.18 -3.14
CA ALA A 45 -13.35 -3.05 -3.94
C ALA A 45 -12.56 -3.90 -4.94
N SER A 46 -11.56 -3.29 -5.60
CA SER A 46 -10.68 -3.93 -6.57
C SER A 46 -9.34 -3.18 -6.66
N VAL A 47 -8.36 -3.85 -7.24
CA VAL A 47 -7.09 -3.25 -7.70
C VAL A 47 -6.92 -3.69 -9.15
N ASP A 48 -6.96 -2.76 -10.10
CA ASP A 48 -7.15 -3.09 -11.51
C ASP A 48 -5.90 -3.71 -12.17
N ARG A 49 -4.79 -2.98 -12.16
CA ARG A 49 -3.48 -3.45 -12.64
C ARG A 49 -2.36 -2.82 -11.83
N VAL A 50 -1.26 -3.54 -11.72
CA VAL A 50 -0.06 -3.21 -10.94
C VAL A 50 1.15 -3.46 -11.81
#